data_AF-A0A352BGU5-F1
#
_entry.id   AF-A0A352BGU5-F1
#
_cell.length_a   1.000
_cell.length_b   1.000
_cell.length_c   1.000
_cell.angle_alpha   90.00
_cell.angle_beta   90.00
_cell.angle_gamma   90.00
#
_symmetry.space_group_name_H-M   'P 1'
#
loop_
_entity.id
_entity.type
_entity.pdbx_description
1 polymer ?
#
loop_
_entity_poly.entity_id
_entity_poly.type
_entity_poly.pdbx_seq_one_letter_code
_entity_poly.pdbx_strand_id
1 'polypeptide(L)'
;MSPSIIGLILGILAILIVVLPTIMGAVRGLKKSTFRFVWVVVWAFVCFFLAQVIAKSLVNVDISFLNLSVDGQAVNTLPEYFIKLLETSNSDVAHVISDNPQVLDLVTTMVALGLSLVVFELLFWLTKWILWPIWAILSAIFFKNKKVIKTQKRVVNENITIPEKQETVKINKHSGFGALVGLAMGIVVLIFTFIPIAGINNVALELERVTQTEQEDGTTKGIITQNLQDDGYLYCYENSAVKKVLKYTGVDAISGAFASALTTTNFQG
;
A
#
# COMPACT_ATOMS: atom_id res chain seq x y z
N MET A 1 -0.80 -23.95 2.51
CA MET A 1 0.56 -23.39 2.63
C MET A 1 0.77 -23.09 4.11
N SER A 2 1.87 -23.50 4.75
CA SER A 2 1.96 -23.30 6.21
C SER A 2 2.05 -21.80 6.55
N PRO A 3 1.42 -21.37 7.65
CA PRO A 3 1.56 -20.04 8.26
C PRO A 3 2.97 -19.43 8.16
N SER A 4 3.97 -20.26 8.47
CA SER A 4 5.38 -19.88 8.48
C SER A 4 5.93 -19.51 7.11
N ILE A 5 5.47 -20.17 6.03
CA ILE A 5 5.92 -19.89 4.66
C ILE A 5 5.39 -18.53 4.20
N ILE A 6 4.11 -18.22 4.49
CA ILE A 6 3.49 -16.94 4.14
C ILE A 6 4.21 -15.80 4.86
N GLY A 7 4.45 -15.94 6.18
CA GLY A 7 5.20 -14.96 6.96
C GLY A 7 6.62 -14.72 6.42
N LEU A 8 7.30 -15.77 5.97
CA LEU A 8 8.64 -15.67 5.38
C LEU A 8 8.62 -14.92 4.04
N ILE A 9 7.66 -15.22 3.16
CA ILE A 9 7.50 -14.52 1.87
C ILE A 9 7.25 -13.03 2.09
N LEU A 10 6.31 -12.68 2.99
CA LEU A 10 6.01 -11.28 3.32
C LEU A 10 7.23 -10.56 3.91
N GLY A 11 8.01 -11.24 4.76
CA GLY A 11 9.24 -10.70 5.33
C GLY A 11 10.30 -10.39 4.26
N ILE A 12 10.54 -11.32 3.32
CA ILE A 12 11.48 -11.09 2.21
C ILE A 12 11.02 -9.94 1.33
N LEU A 13 9.73 -9.90 0.98
CA LEU A 13 9.16 -8.83 0.17
C LEU A 13 9.34 -7.46 0.85
N ALA A 14 9.07 -7.37 2.16
CA ALA A 14 9.24 -6.15 2.93
C ALA A 14 10.70 -5.67 2.93
N ILE A 15 11.65 -6.58 3.12
CA ILE A 15 13.08 -6.27 3.06
C ILE A 15 13.44 -5.72 1.67
N LEU A 16 12.99 -6.36 0.58
CA LEU A 16 13.27 -5.89 -0.78
C LEU A 16 12.71 -4.49 -1.05
N ILE A 17 11.47 -4.23 -0.60
CA ILE A 17 10.81 -2.93 -0.72
C ILE A 17 11.59 -1.82 0.00
N VAL A 18 12.29 -2.13 1.10
CA VAL A 18 13.06 -1.14 1.86
C VAL A 18 14.50 -1.00 1.34
N VAL A 19 15.16 -2.12 1.07
CA VAL A 19 16.58 -2.15 0.67
C VAL A 19 16.79 -1.56 -0.71
N LEU A 20 15.93 -1.86 -1.70
CA LEU A 20 16.09 -1.37 -3.07
C LEU A 20 16.04 0.16 -3.15
N PRO A 21 15.05 0.85 -2.57
CA PRO A 21 15.04 2.32 -2.39
C PRO A 21 16.26 2.87 -1.68
N THR A 22 16.75 2.20 -0.63
CA THR A 22 17.93 2.63 0.14
C THR A 22 19.18 2.64 -0.73
N ILE A 23 19.46 1.54 -1.44
CA ILE A 23 20.60 1.42 -2.37
C ILE A 23 20.47 2.45 -3.51
N MET A 24 19.28 2.56 -4.12
CA MET A 24 19.04 3.55 -5.17
C MET A 24 19.21 4.98 -4.68
N GLY A 25 18.81 5.27 -3.44
CA GLY A 25 19.00 6.55 -2.78
C GLY A 25 20.49 6.89 -2.63
N ALA A 26 21.29 5.91 -2.21
CA ALA A 26 22.74 6.04 -2.09
C ALA A 26 23.41 6.38 -3.43
N VAL A 27 23.02 5.66 -4.50
CA VAL A 27 23.58 5.83 -5.86
C VAL A 27 23.20 7.19 -6.47
N ARG A 28 21.96 7.64 -6.26
CA ARG A 28 21.44 8.89 -6.84
C ARG A 28 21.90 10.13 -6.07
N GLY A 29 22.11 10.00 -4.76
CA GLY A 29 22.46 11.09 -3.85
C GLY A 29 21.24 11.90 -3.39
N LEU A 30 21.43 12.70 -2.34
CA LEU A 30 20.37 13.39 -1.59
C LEU A 30 19.34 14.15 -2.44
N LYS A 31 19.76 15.02 -3.36
CA LYS A 31 18.85 15.90 -4.11
C LYS A 31 17.85 15.11 -4.97
N LYS A 32 18.35 14.13 -5.74
CA LYS A 32 17.51 13.28 -6.60
C LYS A 32 16.65 12.31 -5.80
N SER A 33 17.19 11.80 -4.68
CA SER A 33 16.45 10.93 -3.76
C SER A 33 15.26 11.70 -3.14
N THR A 34 15.49 12.92 -2.63
CA THR A 34 14.46 13.77 -2.01
C THR A 34 13.38 14.16 -3.00
N PHE A 35 13.75 14.55 -4.23
CA PHE A 35 12.77 14.84 -5.26
C PHE A 35 11.89 13.62 -5.60
N ARG A 36 12.48 12.41 -5.68
CA ARG A 36 11.70 11.18 -5.88
C ARG A 36 10.80 10.87 -4.68
N PHE A 37 11.28 11.06 -3.47
CA PHE A 37 10.51 10.83 -2.26
C PHE A 37 9.25 11.70 -2.23
N VAL A 38 9.40 13.02 -2.40
CA VAL A 38 8.27 13.96 -2.46
C VAL A 38 7.32 13.58 -3.60
N TRP A 39 7.86 13.24 -4.77
CA TRP A 39 7.06 12.80 -5.92
C TRP A 39 6.20 11.58 -5.61
N VAL A 40 6.77 10.54 -4.98
CA VAL A 40 6.05 9.31 -4.62
C VAL A 40 4.97 9.60 -3.58
N VAL A 41 5.27 10.42 -2.57
CA VAL A 41 4.31 10.80 -1.53
C VAL A 41 3.11 11.54 -2.13
N VAL A 42 3.37 12.59 -2.94
CA VAL A 42 2.31 13.37 -3.59
C VAL A 42 1.42 12.48 -4.46
N TRP A 43 2.01 11.58 -5.23
CA TRP A 43 1.24 10.66 -6.07
C TRP A 43 0.47 9.60 -5.30
N ALA A 44 0.99 9.14 -4.16
CA ALA A 44 0.24 8.25 -3.28
C ALA A 44 -1.04 8.92 -2.77
N PHE A 45 -0.97 10.19 -2.37
CA PHE A 45 -2.16 10.96 -1.99
C PHE A 45 -3.16 11.13 -3.15
N VAL A 46 -2.68 11.41 -4.36
CA VAL A 46 -3.55 11.47 -5.54
C VAL A 46 -4.22 10.11 -5.80
N CYS A 47 -3.47 9.01 -5.72
CA CYS A 47 -4.01 7.66 -5.87
C CYS A 47 -5.04 7.31 -4.79
N PHE A 48 -4.83 7.76 -3.55
CA PHE A 48 -5.76 7.57 -2.45
C PHE A 48 -7.15 8.13 -2.78
N PHE A 49 -7.22 9.38 -3.25
CA PHE A 49 -8.50 9.98 -3.63
C PHE A 49 -9.10 9.35 -4.89
N LEU A 50 -8.27 9.08 -5.91
CA LEU A 50 -8.75 8.42 -7.13
C LEU A 50 -9.27 7.00 -6.86
N ALA A 51 -8.66 6.26 -5.94
CA ALA A 51 -9.08 4.91 -5.59
C ALA A 51 -10.49 4.89 -5.04
N GLN A 52 -10.84 5.84 -4.16
CA GLN A 52 -12.20 5.95 -3.63
C GLN A 52 -13.23 6.21 -4.73
N VAL A 53 -12.91 7.14 -5.65
CA VAL A 53 -13.80 7.47 -6.78
C VAL A 53 -13.97 6.27 -7.71
N ILE A 54 -12.88 5.61 -8.07
CA ILE A 54 -12.90 4.45 -8.96
C ILE A 54 -13.60 3.26 -8.31
N ALA A 55 -13.40 3.04 -7.01
CA ALA A 55 -14.06 1.97 -6.27
C ALA A 55 -15.58 2.17 -6.22
N LYS A 56 -16.05 3.39 -5.93
CA LYS A 56 -17.48 3.74 -5.99
C LYS A 56 -18.07 3.48 -7.38
N SER A 57 -17.33 3.80 -8.44
CA SER A 57 -17.76 3.47 -9.80
C SER A 57 -17.83 1.95 -10.01
N LEU A 58 -16.77 1.21 -9.66
CA LEU A 58 -16.67 -0.24 -9.87
C LEU A 58 -17.75 -1.05 -9.13
N VAL A 59 -18.14 -0.64 -7.92
CA VAL A 59 -19.22 -1.28 -7.15
C VAL A 59 -20.54 -1.27 -7.91
N ASN A 60 -20.79 -0.22 -8.71
CA ASN A 60 -22.01 -0.04 -9.49
C ASN A 60 -21.86 -0.45 -10.97
N VAL A 61 -20.69 -0.96 -11.38
CA VAL A 61 -20.49 -1.43 -12.75
C VAL A 61 -21.24 -2.73 -12.95
N ASP A 62 -22.03 -2.77 -14.01
CA ASP A 62 -22.64 -4.00 -14.51
C ASP A 62 -21.54 -4.93 -15.07
N ILE A 63 -21.30 -6.02 -14.36
CA ILE A 63 -20.36 -7.09 -14.69
C ILE A 63 -21.04 -8.27 -15.39
N SER A 64 -22.24 -8.08 -15.97
CA SER A 64 -22.92 -9.08 -16.80
C SER A 64 -22.00 -9.67 -17.90
N PHE A 65 -21.00 -8.91 -18.37
CA PHE A 65 -20.02 -9.40 -19.34
C PHE A 65 -19.13 -10.56 -18.84
N LEU A 66 -19.02 -10.73 -17.52
CA LEU A 66 -18.27 -11.83 -16.90
C LEU A 66 -19.08 -13.14 -16.80
N ASN A 67 -20.38 -13.11 -17.12
CA ASN A 67 -21.30 -14.25 -17.01
C ASN A 67 -21.22 -14.96 -15.65
N LEU A 68 -21.10 -14.19 -14.57
CA LEU A 68 -21.07 -14.73 -13.22
C LEU A 68 -22.47 -15.22 -12.83
N SER A 69 -22.55 -16.45 -12.34
CA SER A 69 -23.78 -17.02 -11.78
C SER A 69 -23.48 -17.70 -10.45
N VAL A 70 -24.43 -17.57 -9.53
CA VAL A 70 -24.47 -18.31 -8.26
C VAL A 70 -25.82 -19.03 -8.25
N ASP A 71 -25.81 -20.34 -8.09
CA ASP A 71 -27.00 -21.21 -8.17
C ASP A 71 -27.87 -21.00 -9.42
N GLY A 72 -27.24 -20.75 -10.56
CA GLY A 72 -27.94 -20.58 -11.85
C GLY A 72 -28.64 -19.24 -12.01
N GLN A 73 -28.60 -18.35 -11.01
CA GLN A 73 -29.05 -16.97 -11.16
C GLN A 73 -27.90 -16.09 -11.64
N ALA A 74 -28.11 -15.37 -12.73
CA ALA A 74 -27.16 -14.36 -13.20
C ALA A 74 -27.02 -13.26 -12.16
N VAL A 75 -25.79 -12.79 -11.97
CA VAL A 75 -25.49 -11.70 -11.05
C VAL A 75 -24.79 -10.59 -11.81
N ASN A 76 -25.35 -9.38 -11.71
CA ASN A 76 -24.96 -8.28 -12.58
C ASN A 76 -24.03 -7.30 -11.87
N THR A 77 -23.95 -7.32 -10.54
CA THR A 77 -23.05 -6.44 -9.78
C THR A 77 -22.16 -7.23 -8.82
N LEU A 78 -20.98 -6.67 -8.51
CA LEU A 78 -20.02 -7.31 -7.62
C LEU A 78 -20.58 -7.52 -6.19
N PRO A 79 -21.31 -6.55 -5.59
CA PRO A 79 -21.89 -6.74 -4.27
C PRO A 79 -22.97 -7.84 -4.24
N GLU A 80 -23.86 -7.87 -5.25
CA GLU A 80 -24.87 -8.94 -5.36
C GLU A 80 -24.21 -10.32 -5.46
N TYR A 81 -23.05 -10.42 -6.13
CA TYR A 81 -22.33 -11.68 -6.26
C TYR A 81 -21.84 -12.19 -4.89
N PHE A 82 -21.24 -11.32 -4.09
CA PHE A 82 -20.78 -11.68 -2.75
C PHE A 82 -21.94 -11.98 -1.80
N ILE A 83 -23.06 -11.26 -1.90
CA ILE A 83 -24.28 -11.54 -1.11
C ILE A 83 -24.80 -12.94 -1.43
N LYS A 84 -25.03 -13.26 -2.71
CA LYS A 84 -25.52 -14.59 -3.09
C LYS A 84 -24.56 -15.70 -2.70
N LEU A 85 -23.25 -15.45 -2.80
CA LEU A 85 -22.25 -16.43 -2.39
C LEU A 85 -22.32 -16.70 -0.88
N LEU A 86 -22.55 -15.68 -0.04
CA LEU A 86 -22.77 -15.85 1.39
C LEU A 86 -24.07 -16.60 1.70
N GLU A 87 -25.16 -16.27 0.99
CA GLU A 87 -26.46 -16.95 1.14
C GLU A 87 -26.40 -18.44 0.78
N THR A 88 -25.76 -18.78 -0.34
CA THR A 88 -25.60 -20.18 -0.77
C THR A 88 -24.66 -20.97 0.15
N SER A 89 -23.67 -20.32 0.75
CA SER A 89 -22.66 -20.99 1.58
C SER A 89 -23.16 -21.33 2.99
N ASN A 90 -24.13 -20.58 3.52
CA ASN A 90 -24.63 -20.80 4.88
C ASN A 90 -26.10 -20.36 5.01
N SER A 91 -27.00 -21.32 5.27
CA SER A 91 -28.44 -21.07 5.42
C SER A 91 -28.75 -20.11 6.57
N ASP A 92 -27.93 -20.09 7.62
CA ASP A 92 -28.16 -19.23 8.78
C ASP A 92 -27.84 -17.77 8.45
N VAL A 93 -26.86 -17.53 7.57
CA VAL A 93 -26.50 -16.19 7.10
C VAL A 93 -27.61 -15.63 6.19
N ALA A 94 -28.23 -16.47 5.37
CA ALA A 94 -29.37 -16.07 4.54
C ALA A 94 -30.56 -15.57 5.39
N HIS A 95 -30.85 -16.24 6.50
CA HIS A 95 -31.90 -15.81 7.44
C HIS A 95 -31.55 -14.50 8.17
N VAL A 96 -30.30 -14.33 8.59
CA VAL A 96 -29.87 -13.08 9.24
C VAL A 96 -29.91 -11.88 8.29
N ILE A 97 -29.57 -12.08 7.01
CA ILE A 97 -29.62 -11.03 5.98
C ILE A 97 -31.08 -10.67 5.66
N SER A 98 -31.99 -11.65 5.55
CA SER A 98 -33.40 -11.38 5.28
C SER A 98 -34.09 -10.60 6.40
N ASP A 99 -33.68 -10.85 7.64
CA ASP A 99 -34.32 -10.27 8.82
C ASP A 99 -33.75 -8.89 9.19
N ASN A 100 -32.54 -8.56 8.73
CA ASN A 100 -31.87 -7.29 9.03
C ASN A 100 -31.24 -6.64 7.79
N PRO A 101 -31.93 -5.67 7.14
CA PRO A 101 -31.38 -4.96 5.97
C PRO A 101 -30.09 -4.18 6.28
N GLN A 102 -29.82 -3.86 7.55
CA GLN A 102 -28.55 -3.25 7.97
C GLN A 102 -27.34 -4.18 7.77
N VAL A 103 -27.55 -5.50 7.81
CA VAL A 103 -26.48 -6.48 7.57
C VAL A 103 -26.09 -6.49 6.09
N LEU A 104 -27.07 -6.31 5.19
CA LEU A 104 -26.82 -6.18 3.75
C LEU A 104 -25.99 -4.93 3.44
N ASP A 105 -26.35 -3.79 4.02
CA ASP A 105 -25.59 -2.54 3.89
C ASP A 105 -24.17 -2.68 4.46
N LEU A 106 -24.02 -3.41 5.56
CA LEU A 106 -22.72 -3.71 6.15
C LEU A 106 -21.85 -4.55 5.19
N VAL A 107 -22.40 -5.64 4.64
CA VAL A 107 -21.68 -6.54 3.71
C VAL A 107 -21.29 -5.81 2.42
N THR A 108 -22.22 -5.08 1.81
CA THR A 108 -21.93 -4.30 0.59
C THR A 108 -20.89 -3.22 0.85
N THR A 109 -20.97 -2.53 2.01
CA THR A 109 -19.93 -1.61 2.45
C THR A 109 -18.60 -2.34 2.55
N MET A 110 -18.50 -3.46 3.29
CA MET A 110 -17.27 -4.24 3.44
C MET A 110 -16.64 -4.66 2.11
N VAL A 111 -17.46 -5.07 1.13
CA VAL A 111 -16.99 -5.39 -0.23
C VAL A 111 -16.43 -4.15 -0.92
N ALA A 112 -17.15 -3.02 -0.85
CA ALA A 112 -16.68 -1.75 -1.40
C ALA A 112 -15.37 -1.27 -0.75
N LEU A 113 -15.23 -1.49 0.57
CA LEU A 113 -14.00 -1.21 1.32
C LEU A 113 -12.84 -2.06 0.83
N GLY A 114 -13.04 -3.38 0.74
CA GLY A 114 -12.05 -4.30 0.19
C GLY A 114 -11.63 -3.92 -1.22
N LEU A 115 -12.59 -3.56 -2.07
CA LEU A 115 -12.34 -3.15 -3.44
C LEU A 115 -11.55 -1.83 -3.51
N SER A 116 -11.86 -0.85 -2.65
CA SER A 116 -11.10 0.40 -2.58
C SER A 116 -9.63 0.20 -2.25
N LEU A 117 -9.33 -0.75 -1.34
CA LEU A 117 -7.96 -1.11 -0.97
C LEU A 117 -7.21 -1.76 -2.15
N VAL A 118 -7.86 -2.68 -2.87
CA VAL A 118 -7.28 -3.34 -4.05
C VAL A 118 -7.06 -2.33 -5.18
N VAL A 119 -8.05 -1.48 -5.46
CA VAL A 119 -7.94 -0.43 -6.48
C VAL A 119 -6.82 0.55 -6.15
N PHE A 120 -6.68 0.95 -4.89
CA PHE A 120 -5.58 1.79 -4.44
C PHE A 120 -4.22 1.14 -4.72
N GLU A 121 -4.04 -0.14 -4.38
CA GLU A 121 -2.77 -0.85 -4.58
C GLU A 121 -2.42 -0.95 -6.08
N LEU A 122 -3.39 -1.30 -6.91
CA LEU A 122 -3.23 -1.38 -8.36
C LEU A 122 -2.87 0.00 -8.94
N LEU A 123 -3.62 1.05 -8.58
CA LEU A 123 -3.34 2.42 -9.03
C LEU A 123 -1.95 2.88 -8.56
N PHE A 124 -1.60 2.67 -7.30
CA PHE A 124 -0.33 3.11 -6.75
C PHE A 124 0.85 2.47 -7.49
N TRP A 125 0.84 1.16 -7.71
CA TRP A 125 1.91 0.49 -8.45
C TRP A 125 1.90 0.87 -9.92
N LEU A 126 0.75 0.84 -10.59
CA LEU A 126 0.64 1.13 -12.01
C LEU A 126 1.07 2.58 -12.32
N THR A 127 0.57 3.55 -11.56
CA THR A 127 0.99 4.95 -11.70
C THR A 127 2.46 5.14 -11.35
N LYS A 128 2.99 4.47 -10.32
CA LYS A 128 4.43 4.55 -9.98
C LYS A 128 5.34 4.10 -11.12
N TRP A 129 4.94 3.08 -11.88
CA TRP A 129 5.64 2.62 -13.09
C TRP A 129 5.47 3.62 -14.24
N ILE A 130 4.24 4.07 -14.52
CA ILE A 130 3.95 5.03 -15.61
C ILE A 130 4.60 6.40 -15.38
N LEU A 131 4.70 6.86 -14.13
CA LEU A 131 5.29 8.15 -13.76
C LEU A 131 6.81 8.09 -13.62
N TRP A 132 7.42 6.92 -13.71
CA TRP A 132 8.87 6.78 -13.60
C TRP A 132 9.62 7.48 -14.75
N PRO A 133 9.25 7.32 -16.04
CA PRO A 133 9.85 8.06 -17.15
C PRO A 133 9.71 9.58 -17.01
N ILE A 134 8.51 10.05 -16.61
CA ILE A 134 8.24 11.49 -16.41
C ILE A 134 9.17 12.05 -15.35
N TRP A 135 9.28 11.35 -14.21
CA TRP A 135 10.22 11.73 -13.16
C TRP A 135 11.67 11.73 -13.64
N ALA A 136 12.08 10.73 -14.44
CA ALA A 136 13.44 10.63 -14.96
C ALA A 136 13.80 11.85 -15.82
N ILE A 137 12.90 12.25 -16.72
CA ILE A 137 13.06 13.45 -17.57
C ILE A 137 13.15 14.72 -16.71
N LEU A 138 12.21 14.93 -15.79
CA LEU A 138 12.21 16.12 -14.91
C LEU A 138 13.50 16.18 -14.07
N SER A 139 13.92 15.05 -13.50
CA SER A 139 15.14 14.99 -12.68
C SER A 139 16.41 15.30 -13.48
N ALA A 140 16.44 14.95 -14.78
CA ALA A 140 17.56 15.26 -15.66
C ALA A 140 17.63 16.76 -16.00
N ILE A 141 16.48 17.41 -16.16
CA ILE A 141 16.37 18.85 -16.43
C ILE A 141 16.76 19.66 -15.20
N PHE A 142 16.18 19.36 -14.02
CA PHE A 142 16.42 20.12 -12.79
C PHE A 142 17.80 19.90 -12.19
N PHE A 143 18.36 18.69 -12.30
CA PHE A 143 19.64 18.33 -11.68
C PHE A 143 20.73 18.02 -12.72
N LYS A 144 20.90 18.91 -13.71
CA LYS A 144 22.04 18.85 -14.65
C LYS A 144 23.34 18.75 -13.84
N ASN A 145 24.16 17.75 -14.17
CA ASN A 145 25.44 17.53 -13.49
C ASN A 145 26.35 18.74 -13.73
N LYS A 146 26.34 19.72 -12.82
CA LYS A 146 27.32 20.81 -12.85
C LYS A 146 28.69 20.21 -12.56
N LYS A 147 29.48 20.02 -13.61
CA LYS A 147 30.92 19.79 -13.49
C LYS A 147 31.52 21.14 -13.06
N VAL A 148 32.04 21.22 -11.85
CA VAL A 148 32.77 22.41 -11.41
C VAL A 148 34.18 22.28 -11.94
N ILE A 149 34.52 23.11 -12.92
CA ILE A 149 35.90 23.28 -13.38
C ILE A 149 36.56 24.18 -12.32
N LYS A 150 37.47 23.63 -11.51
CA LYS A 150 38.31 24.48 -10.67
C LYS A 150 39.53 24.88 -11.50
N THR A 151 39.73 26.19 -11.66
CA THR A 151 40.93 26.79 -12.25
C THR A 151 41.85 27.16 -11.09
N GLN A 152 42.82 26.31 -10.82
CA GLN A 152 43.89 26.43 -9.82
C GLN A 152 45.14 27.13 -10.41
N LYS A 153 45.10 28.46 -10.56
CA LYS A 153 46.22 29.22 -11.16
C LYS A 153 47.54 28.91 -10.45
N ARG A 154 48.51 28.33 -11.15
CA ARG A 154 49.87 28.15 -10.63
C ARG A 154 50.70 29.40 -10.99
N VAL A 155 50.98 30.24 -10.00
CA VAL A 155 51.91 31.38 -10.16
C VAL A 155 53.33 30.83 -10.07
N VAL A 156 54.07 30.80 -11.18
CA VAL A 156 55.44 30.25 -11.26
C VAL A 156 56.49 31.37 -11.14
N ASN A 157 56.13 32.62 -11.48
CA ASN A 157 56.88 33.85 -11.21
C ASN A 157 56.00 35.07 -11.55
N GLU A 158 56.33 36.27 -11.05
CA GLU A 158 55.52 37.51 -11.19
C GLU A 158 55.09 37.88 -12.64
N ASN A 159 55.74 37.33 -13.67
CA ASN A 159 55.48 37.69 -15.07
C ASN A 159 55.15 36.54 -16.04
N ILE A 160 54.99 35.28 -15.58
CA ILE A 160 54.68 34.15 -16.48
C ILE A 160 53.48 33.35 -15.95
N THR A 161 52.37 33.42 -16.68
CA THR A 161 51.15 32.63 -16.41
C THR A 161 51.05 31.53 -17.47
N ILE A 162 51.19 30.26 -17.09
CA ILE A 162 51.06 29.11 -18.01
C ILE A 162 49.59 28.64 -18.00
N PRO A 163 48.98 28.30 -19.16
CA PRO A 163 47.61 27.79 -19.19
C PRO A 163 47.50 26.45 -18.45
N GLU A 164 46.48 26.38 -17.61
CA GLU A 164 46.38 25.48 -16.50
C GLU A 164 45.49 24.26 -16.82
N LYS A 165 45.84 23.10 -16.27
CA LYS A 165 45.15 21.83 -16.49
C LYS A 165 43.76 21.89 -15.84
N GLN A 166 42.70 21.87 -16.64
CA GLN A 166 41.32 21.84 -16.14
C GLN A 166 41.05 20.50 -15.42
N GLU A 167 41.10 20.49 -14.09
CA GLU A 167 40.59 19.35 -13.32
C GLU A 167 39.10 19.52 -13.05
N THR A 168 38.31 18.59 -13.56
CA THR A 168 36.91 18.47 -13.21
C THR A 168 36.80 17.90 -11.81
N VAL A 169 36.47 18.72 -10.82
CA VAL A 169 36.24 18.23 -9.45
C VAL A 169 34.85 17.61 -9.39
N LYS A 170 34.81 16.30 -9.12
CA LYS A 170 33.55 15.56 -8.93
C LYS A 170 32.93 16.06 -7.61
N ILE A 171 31.77 16.73 -7.68
CA ILE A 171 31.04 17.14 -6.47
C ILE A 171 30.68 15.88 -5.68
N ASN A 172 31.00 15.87 -4.38
CA ASN A 172 30.62 14.80 -3.49
C ASN A 172 29.10 14.67 -3.46
N LYS A 173 28.58 13.60 -4.07
CA LYS A 173 27.19 13.22 -3.88
C LYS A 173 27.08 12.75 -2.44
N HIS A 174 26.30 13.46 -1.62
CA HIS A 174 25.96 13.04 -0.25
C HIS A 174 25.20 11.71 -0.29
N SER A 175 25.92 10.60 -0.45
CA SER A 175 25.39 9.26 -0.70
C SER A 175 24.75 8.68 0.56
N GLY A 176 25.36 8.89 1.74
CA GLY A 176 24.78 8.48 3.03
C GLY A 176 23.42 9.13 3.28
N PHE A 177 23.30 10.45 3.10
CA PHE A 177 22.01 11.14 3.19
C PHE A 177 21.03 10.70 2.09
N GLY A 178 21.53 10.40 0.89
CA GLY A 178 20.73 9.79 -0.16
C GLY A 178 20.14 8.44 0.23
N ALA A 179 20.92 7.61 0.93
CA ALA A 179 20.51 6.31 1.45
C ALA A 179 19.44 6.47 2.54
N LEU A 180 19.60 7.42 3.47
CA LEU A 180 18.59 7.71 4.51
C LEU A 180 17.25 8.13 3.90
N VAL A 181 17.26 9.00 2.87
CA VAL A 181 16.04 9.36 2.16
C VAL A 181 15.46 8.17 1.39
N GLY A 182 16.33 7.32 0.82
CA GLY A 182 15.92 6.07 0.19
C GLY A 182 15.24 5.11 1.17
N LEU A 183 15.76 5.01 2.39
CA LEU A 183 15.17 4.22 3.48
C LEU A 183 13.80 4.76 3.86
N ALA A 184 13.67 6.06 4.10
CA ALA A 184 12.39 6.71 4.38
C ALA A 184 11.37 6.48 3.26
N MET A 185 11.79 6.59 1.99
CA MET A 185 10.96 6.27 0.84
C MET A 185 10.54 4.79 0.81
N GLY A 186 11.46 3.87 1.13
CA GLY A 186 11.17 2.45 1.20
C GLY A 186 10.13 2.13 2.27
N ILE A 187 10.24 2.75 3.46
CA ILE A 187 9.24 2.65 4.51
C ILE A 187 7.89 3.18 4.03
N VAL A 188 7.85 4.35 3.39
CA VAL A 188 6.58 4.90 2.86
C VAL A 188 5.96 4.01 1.78
N VAL A 189 6.76 3.42 0.89
CA VAL A 189 6.24 2.46 -0.09
C VAL A 189 5.73 1.20 0.63
N LEU A 190 6.43 0.72 1.65
CA LEU A 190 6.01 -0.41 2.46
C LEU A 190 4.66 -0.13 3.13
N ILE A 191 4.47 1.08 3.69
CA ILE A 191 3.19 1.54 4.25
C ILE A 191 2.08 1.32 3.23
N PHE A 192 2.22 1.96 2.07
CA PHE A 192 1.17 1.93 1.05
C PHE A 192 0.90 0.52 0.53
N THR A 193 1.94 -0.30 0.33
CA THR A 193 1.79 -1.69 -0.12
C THR A 193 1.07 -2.60 0.88
N PHE A 194 1.21 -2.34 2.18
CA PHE A 194 0.59 -3.16 3.22
C PHE A 194 -0.72 -2.59 3.76
N ILE A 195 -1.19 -1.44 3.25
CA ILE A 195 -2.52 -0.87 3.60
C ILE A 195 -3.65 -1.88 3.37
N PRO A 196 -3.73 -2.63 2.24
CA PRO A 196 -4.83 -3.56 2.02
C PRO A 196 -4.91 -4.66 3.08
N ILE A 197 -3.76 -5.18 3.51
CA ILE A 197 -3.69 -6.22 4.54
C ILE A 197 -4.16 -5.65 5.88
N ALA A 198 -3.71 -4.45 6.24
CA ALA A 198 -4.16 -3.78 7.46
C ALA A 198 -5.68 -3.47 7.41
N GLY A 199 -6.20 -3.06 6.26
CA GLY A 199 -7.62 -2.77 6.07
C GLY A 199 -8.49 -4.01 6.16
N ILE A 200 -8.11 -5.11 5.50
CA ILE A 200 -8.82 -6.40 5.63
C ILE A 200 -8.82 -6.87 7.08
N ASN A 201 -7.69 -6.75 7.79
CA ASN A 201 -7.61 -7.13 9.19
C ASN A 201 -8.53 -6.28 10.08
N ASN A 202 -8.60 -4.97 9.85
CA ASN A 202 -9.50 -4.08 10.59
C ASN A 202 -10.97 -4.41 10.32
N VAL A 203 -11.32 -4.73 9.08
CA VAL A 203 -12.68 -5.15 8.68
C VAL A 203 -13.03 -6.49 9.31
N ALA A 204 -12.10 -7.45 9.34
CA ALA A 204 -12.28 -8.75 10.00
C ALA A 204 -12.48 -8.58 11.52
N LEU A 205 -11.64 -7.77 12.18
CA LEU A 205 -11.77 -7.48 13.61
C LEU A 205 -13.09 -6.79 13.96
N GLU A 206 -13.57 -5.87 13.12
CA GLU A 206 -14.86 -5.22 13.33
C GLU A 206 -16.03 -6.20 13.13
N LEU A 207 -15.96 -7.07 12.11
CA LEU A 207 -16.96 -8.12 11.93
C LEU A 207 -16.99 -9.06 13.13
N GLU A 208 -15.82 -9.49 13.61
CA GLU A 208 -15.69 -10.32 14.81
C GLU A 208 -16.35 -9.62 16.01
N ARG A 209 -16.05 -8.33 16.24
CA ARG A 209 -16.62 -7.53 17.34
C ARG A 209 -18.14 -7.39 17.26
N VAL A 210 -18.70 -7.14 16.07
CA VAL A 210 -20.14 -6.92 15.88
C VAL A 210 -20.94 -8.22 15.93
N THR A 211 -20.32 -9.35 15.62
CA THR A 211 -20.95 -10.67 15.60
C THR A 211 -20.66 -11.52 16.84
N GLN A 212 -20.05 -10.92 17.87
CA GLN A 212 -19.74 -11.59 19.13
C GLN A 212 -21.01 -12.20 19.75
N THR A 213 -20.99 -13.52 19.91
CA THR A 213 -22.00 -14.27 20.65
C THR A 213 -21.33 -14.96 21.84
N GLU A 214 -22.00 -15.01 22.98
CA GLU A 214 -21.56 -15.84 24.10
C GLU A 214 -21.79 -17.31 23.74
N GLN A 215 -20.72 -18.10 23.75
CA GLN A 215 -20.79 -19.55 23.57
C GLN A 215 -21.11 -20.25 24.89
N GLU A 216 -21.58 -21.51 24.79
CA GLU A 216 -21.90 -22.36 25.95
C GLU A 216 -20.71 -22.61 26.90
N ASP A 217 -19.47 -22.42 26.41
CA ASP A 217 -18.22 -22.53 27.18
C ASP A 217 -17.86 -21.22 27.94
N GLY A 218 -18.71 -20.19 27.87
CA GLY A 218 -18.50 -18.89 28.50
C GLY A 218 -17.50 -18.00 27.76
N THR A 219 -17.06 -18.40 26.56
CA THR A 219 -16.20 -17.57 25.72
C THR A 219 -17.01 -16.74 24.73
N THR A 220 -16.64 -15.48 24.51
CA THR A 220 -17.26 -14.64 23.49
C THR A 220 -16.49 -14.81 22.19
N LYS A 221 -17.11 -15.40 21.16
CA LYS A 221 -16.52 -15.59 19.83
C LYS A 221 -17.45 -15.00 18.78
N GLY A 222 -16.88 -14.31 17.80
CA GLY A 222 -17.58 -13.80 16.63
C GLY A 222 -17.59 -14.82 15.49
N ILE A 223 -18.25 -14.45 14.40
CA ILE A 223 -18.57 -15.33 13.27
C ILE A 223 -17.32 -15.84 12.54
N ILE A 224 -16.20 -15.11 12.58
CA ILE A 224 -14.95 -15.50 11.91
C ILE A 224 -14.27 -16.58 12.74
N THR A 225 -14.09 -16.37 14.04
CA THR A 225 -13.46 -17.36 14.92
C THR A 225 -14.33 -18.61 15.09
N GLN A 226 -15.65 -18.50 15.03
CA GLN A 226 -16.58 -19.65 15.02
C GLN A 226 -16.45 -20.51 13.76
N ASN A 227 -16.40 -19.90 12.56
CA ASN A 227 -16.49 -20.64 11.30
C ASN A 227 -15.13 -21.08 10.73
N LEU A 228 -14.06 -20.32 10.97
CA LEU A 228 -12.77 -20.63 10.38
C LEU A 228 -11.95 -21.67 11.16
N GLN A 229 -12.34 -22.00 12.41
CA GLN A 229 -11.69 -22.96 13.34
C GLN A 229 -10.17 -22.77 13.55
N ASP A 230 -9.51 -21.89 12.80
CA ASP A 230 -8.07 -21.73 12.71
C ASP A 230 -7.80 -20.22 12.54
N ASP A 231 -7.30 -19.59 13.61
CA ASP A 231 -6.83 -18.19 13.65
C ASP A 231 -5.62 -17.94 12.73
N GLY A 232 -5.28 -18.91 11.86
CA GLY A 232 -4.05 -18.98 11.11
C GLY A 232 -3.68 -17.69 10.37
N TYR A 233 -4.63 -17.02 9.70
CA TYR A 233 -4.31 -15.79 8.97
C TYR A 233 -4.05 -14.59 9.89
N LEU A 234 -4.92 -14.34 10.87
CA LEU A 234 -4.75 -13.25 11.84
C LEU A 234 -3.47 -13.46 12.65
N TYR A 235 -3.27 -14.67 13.16
CA TYR A 235 -2.10 -15.09 13.91
C TYR A 235 -0.81 -14.97 13.07
N CYS A 236 -0.83 -15.34 11.78
CA CYS A 236 0.30 -15.17 10.86
C CYS A 236 0.71 -13.70 10.74
N TYR A 237 -0.27 -12.83 10.52
CA TYR A 237 -0.01 -11.42 10.31
C TYR A 237 0.48 -10.76 11.59
N GLU A 238 -0.18 -11.00 12.72
CA GLU A 238 0.22 -10.44 14.02
C GLU A 238 1.63 -10.85 14.43
N ASN A 239 2.01 -12.10 14.17
CA ASN A 239 3.34 -12.60 14.49
C ASN A 239 4.40 -12.31 13.42
N SER A 240 4.01 -11.77 12.26
CA SER A 240 4.92 -11.49 11.16
C SER A 240 5.96 -10.44 11.55
N ALA A 241 7.16 -10.57 10.97
CA ALA A 241 8.20 -9.54 11.07
C ALA A 241 7.71 -8.19 10.53
N VAL A 242 6.82 -8.22 9.53
CA VAL A 242 6.21 -7.02 8.94
C VAL A 242 5.40 -6.27 9.99
N LYS A 243 4.45 -6.93 10.68
CA LYS A 243 3.64 -6.27 11.72
C LYS A 243 4.52 -5.70 12.84
N LYS A 244 5.56 -6.42 13.26
CA LYS A 244 6.52 -5.92 14.26
C LYS A 244 7.25 -4.67 13.77
N VAL A 245 7.77 -4.67 12.54
CA VAL A 245 8.44 -3.51 11.94
C VAL A 245 7.47 -2.33 11.83
N LEU A 246 6.25 -2.55 11.35
CA LEU A 246 5.23 -1.50 11.23
C LEU A 246 4.86 -0.93 12.61
N LYS A 247 4.72 -1.78 13.63
CA LYS A 247 4.41 -1.38 15.01
C LYS A 247 5.52 -0.53 15.62
N TYR A 248 6.78 -0.98 15.55
CA TYR A 248 7.91 -0.27 16.15
C TYR A 248 8.29 1.02 15.41
N THR A 249 7.98 1.13 14.13
CA THR A 249 8.22 2.36 13.36
C THR A 249 7.09 3.39 13.53
N GLY A 250 6.04 3.09 14.31
CA GLY A 250 4.83 3.92 14.44
C GLY A 250 3.97 3.95 13.18
N VAL A 251 4.41 3.23 12.15
CA VAL A 251 3.75 3.10 10.85
C VAL A 251 2.41 2.41 10.98
N ASP A 252 2.27 1.44 11.88
CA ASP A 252 1.02 0.68 12.04
C ASP A 252 -0.17 1.59 12.34
N ALA A 253 0.05 2.65 13.13
CA ALA A 253 -0.97 3.67 13.40
C ALA A 253 -1.32 4.49 12.14
N ILE A 254 -0.34 4.83 11.31
CA ILE A 254 -0.54 5.58 10.07
C ILE A 254 -1.24 4.70 9.03
N SER A 255 -0.77 3.47 8.81
CA SER A 255 -1.40 2.49 7.92
C SER A 255 -2.83 2.19 8.37
N GLY A 256 -3.05 2.03 9.68
CA GLY A 256 -4.37 1.87 10.27
C GLY A 256 -5.26 3.09 10.01
N ALA A 257 -4.77 4.31 10.24
CA ALA A 257 -5.52 5.53 9.97
C ALA A 257 -5.84 5.72 8.48
N PHE A 258 -4.91 5.40 7.58
CA PHE A 258 -5.14 5.45 6.14
C PHE A 258 -6.11 4.38 5.68
N ALA A 259 -5.98 3.15 6.20
CA ALA A 259 -6.93 2.08 5.93
C ALA A 259 -8.31 2.49 6.44
N SER A 260 -8.43 2.94 7.70
CA SER A 260 -9.64 3.50 8.26
C SER A 260 -10.20 4.64 7.41
N ALA A 261 -9.38 5.56 6.90
CA ALA A 261 -9.83 6.65 6.05
C ALA A 261 -10.33 6.18 4.67
N LEU A 262 -9.69 5.17 4.07
CA LEU A 262 -10.21 4.48 2.87
C LEU A 262 -11.52 3.75 3.18
N THR A 263 -11.68 3.30 4.43
CA THR A 263 -12.83 2.50 4.85
C THR A 263 -13.95 3.24 5.58
N THR A 264 -13.79 4.52 5.92
CA THR A 264 -14.79 5.32 6.67
C THR A 264 -15.39 6.46 5.86
N THR A 265 -14.84 6.80 4.70
CA THR A 265 -15.54 7.72 3.78
C THR A 265 -16.84 7.06 3.36
N ASN A 266 -17.94 7.51 3.98
CA ASN A 266 -19.31 7.06 3.75
C ASN A 266 -19.51 6.63 2.29
N PHE A 267 -19.70 5.33 2.10
CA PHE A 267 -20.22 4.74 0.87
C PHE A 267 -21.73 4.94 0.75
N GLN A 268 -22.30 5.87 1.53
CA GLN A 268 -23.59 6.46 1.22
C GLN A 268 -23.42 7.32 -0.05
N GLY A 269 -23.67 6.68 -1.20
CA GLY A 269 -24.23 7.37 -2.35
C GLY A 269 -25.66 7.75 -2.06
#